data_AF-A0A453BH92-F1
#
_entry.id   AF-A0A453BH92-F1
#
_cell.length_a   1.000
_cell.length_b   1.000
_cell.length_c   1.000
_cell.angle_alpha   90.00
_cell.angle_beta   90.00
_cell.angle_gamma   90.00
#
_symmetry.space_group_name_H-M   'P 1'
#
loop_
_entity.id
_entity.type
_entity.pdbx_description
1 polymer ?
#
loop_
_entity_poly.entity_id
_entity_poly.type
_entity_poly.pdbx_seq_one_letter_code
_entity_poly.pdbx_strand_id
1 'polypeptide(L)'
;AVTDLTAVDTSVTAMEAQVQAIRRRLQEELDAIPKAKKLVEKSLKQQQKLQHMLANMPPGMREDIVATPLEQSLMLPECFNFNTAVPECLDSDFKIKEEPVAAPKGKGSAPRWYISTEELDSLSSYMRGRLTLEKVNISINEVATYADANAHLVACPKKKLSEDTWEKALVSSQHCC
;
A
#
# COMPACT_ATOMS: atom_id res chain seq x y z
N ALA A 1 43.86 13.47 48.47
CA ALA A 1 43.84 14.77 47.78
C ALA A 1 43.94 14.59 46.26
N VAL A 2 45.10 14.22 45.69
CA VAL A 2 45.24 14.09 44.21
C VAL A 2 44.38 12.95 43.64
N THR A 3 44.27 11.82 44.35
CA THR A 3 43.42 10.67 43.98
C THR A 3 41.93 10.97 43.96
N ASP A 4 41.45 11.82 44.88
CA ASP A 4 40.03 12.20 44.93
C ASP A 4 39.64 13.09 43.75
N LEU A 5 40.54 13.99 43.33
CA LEU A 5 40.36 14.82 42.14
C LEU A 5 40.25 13.99 40.86
N THR A 6 41.09 12.96 40.70
CA THR A 6 41.01 12.06 39.53
C THR A 6 39.73 11.22 39.53
N ALA A 7 39.24 10.80 40.70
CA ALA A 7 37.97 10.07 40.79
C ALA A 7 36.78 10.95 40.42
N VAL A 8 36.79 12.23 40.82
CA VAL A 8 35.77 13.21 40.43
C VAL A 8 35.81 13.47 38.93
N ASP A 9 37.00 13.64 38.34
CA ASP A 9 37.18 13.89 36.91
C ASP A 9 36.63 12.74 36.02
N THR A 10 36.93 11.50 36.40
CA THR A 10 36.39 10.32 35.70
C THR A 10 34.86 10.22 35.80
N SER A 11 34.29 10.55 36.96
CA SER A 11 32.84 10.59 37.17
C SER A 11 32.17 11.66 36.31
N VAL A 12 32.75 12.86 36.25
CA VAL A 12 32.26 13.96 35.40
C VAL A 12 32.33 13.56 33.93
N THR A 13 33.44 13.01 33.47
CA THR A 13 33.62 12.55 32.09
C THR A 13 32.60 11.46 31.73
N ALA A 14 32.34 10.52 32.64
CA ALA A 14 31.32 9.49 32.45
C ALA A 14 29.91 10.09 32.35
N MET A 15 29.59 11.06 33.20
CA MET A 15 28.30 11.75 33.18
C MET A 15 28.13 12.60 31.91
N GLU A 16 29.18 13.28 31.45
CA GLU A 16 29.18 14.00 30.18
C GLU A 16 28.90 13.05 29.01
N ALA A 17 29.56 11.89 28.97
CA ALA A 17 29.30 10.88 27.95
C ALA A 17 27.85 10.38 27.97
N GLN A 18 27.27 10.19 29.17
CA GLN A 18 25.85 9.83 29.32
C GLN A 18 24.91 10.92 28.81
N VAL A 19 25.16 12.18 29.16
CA VAL A 19 24.35 13.32 28.67
C VAL A 19 24.43 13.41 27.15
N GLN A 20 25.61 13.17 26.56
CA GLN A 20 25.76 13.13 25.11
C GLN A 20 25.01 11.97 24.45
N ALA A 21 24.95 10.81 25.11
CA ALA A 21 24.15 9.67 24.63
C ALA A 21 22.64 9.96 24.69
N ILE A 22 22.16 10.57 25.78
CA ILE A 22 20.76 10.98 25.93
C ILE A 22 20.39 11.98 24.83
N ARG A 23 21.26 12.98 24.58
CA ARG A 23 21.02 13.99 23.55
C ARG A 23 20.89 13.39 22.15
N ARG A 24 21.75 12.43 21.79
CA ARG A 24 21.64 11.71 20.51
C ARG A 24 20.31 10.97 20.40
N ARG A 25 19.94 10.21 21.42
CA ARG A 25 18.68 9.46 21.41
C ARG A 25 17.47 10.39 21.29
N LEU A 26 17.44 11.50 22.02
CA LEU A 26 16.38 12.49 21.91
C LEU A 26 16.26 13.04 20.48
N GLN A 27 17.38 13.27 19.80
CA GLN A 27 17.37 13.70 18.41
C GLN A 27 16.79 12.63 17.48
N GLU A 28 17.18 11.37 17.66
CA GLU A 28 16.64 10.24 16.89
C GLU A 28 15.11 10.11 17.06
N GLU A 29 14.61 10.24 18.30
CA GLU A 29 13.17 10.23 18.60
C GLU A 29 12.46 11.43 17.94
N LEU A 30 13.06 12.63 18.00
CA LEU A 30 12.53 13.82 17.32
C LEU A 30 12.42 13.64 15.80
N ASP A 31 13.37 12.94 15.18
CA ASP A 31 13.35 12.65 13.74
C ASP A 31 12.38 11.51 13.37
N ALA A 32 12.10 10.60 14.32
CA ALA A 32 11.19 9.48 14.14
C ALA A 32 9.71 9.89 14.29
N ILE A 33 9.38 10.77 15.24
CA ILE A 33 7.99 11.20 15.52
C ILE A 33 7.25 11.71 14.27
N PRO A 34 7.83 12.59 13.42
CA PRO A 34 7.16 13.05 12.20
C PRO A 34 6.87 11.91 11.21
N LYS A 35 7.75 10.90 11.14
CA LYS A 35 7.54 9.73 10.27
C LYS A 35 6.36 8.91 10.76
N ALA A 36 6.28 8.66 12.06
CA ALA A 36 5.14 7.98 12.68
C ALA A 36 3.83 8.75 12.46
N LYS A 37 3.83 10.09 12.67
CA LYS A 37 2.65 10.94 12.41
C LYS A 37 2.17 10.86 10.95
N LYS A 38 3.09 10.92 9.98
CA LYS A 38 2.76 10.77 8.55
C LYS A 38 2.16 9.40 8.23
N LEU A 39 2.66 8.34 8.87
CA LEU A 39 2.11 7.00 8.71
C LEU A 39 0.67 6.93 9.25
N VAL A 40 0.44 7.43 10.47
CA VAL A 40 -0.90 7.48 11.08
C VAL A 40 -1.88 8.26 10.20
N GLU A 41 -1.47 9.41 9.66
CA GLU A 41 -2.32 10.20 8.76
C GLU A 41 -2.70 9.44 7.49
N LYS A 42 -1.74 8.72 6.89
CA LYS A 42 -1.99 7.88 5.70
C LYS A 42 -2.92 6.72 6.03
N SER A 43 -2.70 6.03 7.15
CA SER A 43 -3.54 4.93 7.61
C SER A 43 -4.97 5.40 7.89
N LEU A 44 -5.14 6.57 8.50
CA LEU A 44 -6.47 7.16 8.75
C LEU A 44 -7.23 7.43 7.45
N LYS A 45 -6.55 8.02 6.45
CA LYS A 45 -7.15 8.23 5.11
C LYS A 45 -7.55 6.92 4.44
N GLN A 46 -6.72 5.88 4.58
CA GLN A 46 -7.03 4.55 4.06
C GLN A 46 -8.24 3.93 4.77
N GLN A 47 -8.29 4.02 6.10
CA GLN A 47 -9.41 3.53 6.90
C GLN A 47 -10.73 4.22 6.53
N GLN A 48 -10.71 5.55 6.37
CA GLN A 48 -11.89 6.31 5.92
C GLN A 48 -12.38 5.85 4.54
N LYS A 49 -11.46 5.58 3.61
CA LYS A 49 -11.81 5.05 2.29
C LYS A 49 -12.43 3.66 2.38
N LEU A 50 -11.85 2.77 3.20
CA LEU A 50 -12.39 1.42 3.42
C LEU A 50 -13.78 1.47 4.04
N GLN A 51 -14.00 2.31 5.05
CA GLN A 51 -15.32 2.53 5.66
C GLN A 51 -16.32 3.07 4.65
N HIS A 52 -15.92 4.02 3.80
CA HIS A 52 -16.76 4.52 2.73
C HIS A 52 -17.13 3.42 1.73
N MET A 53 -16.17 2.57 1.32
CA MET A 53 -16.45 1.44 0.42
C MET A 53 -17.40 0.43 1.06
N LEU A 54 -17.20 0.11 2.35
CA LEU A 54 -18.08 -0.75 3.11
C LEU A 54 -19.51 -0.18 3.19
N ALA A 55 -19.65 1.12 3.46
CA ALA A 55 -20.94 1.79 3.53
C ALA A 55 -21.72 1.71 2.21
N ASN A 56 -21.01 1.83 1.07
CA ASN A 56 -21.59 1.86 -0.28
C ASN A 56 -21.56 0.50 -1.00
N MET A 57 -21.34 -0.59 -0.27
CA MET A 57 -21.26 -1.93 -0.86
C MET A 57 -22.66 -2.43 -1.29
N PRO A 58 -22.81 -3.03 -2.49
CA PRO A 58 -24.08 -3.55 -2.96
C PRO A 58 -24.67 -4.68 -2.08
N PRO A 59 -26.01 -4.82 -2.01
CA PRO A 59 -26.66 -5.94 -1.36
C PRO A 59 -26.28 -7.24 -2.09
N GLY A 60 -25.58 -8.15 -1.40
CA GLY A 60 -25.06 -9.41 -1.97
C GLY A 60 -23.54 -9.59 -1.80
N MET A 61 -22.80 -8.53 -1.46
CA MET A 61 -21.34 -8.59 -1.18
C MET A 61 -20.97 -8.29 0.28
N ARG A 62 -21.96 -7.95 1.11
CA ARG A 62 -21.75 -7.78 2.55
C ARG A 62 -21.65 -9.16 3.19
N GLU A 63 -20.46 -9.76 3.24
CA GLU A 63 -20.22 -10.79 4.23
C GLU A 63 -20.31 -10.13 5.61
N ASP A 64 -21.22 -10.64 6.45
CA ASP A 64 -21.41 -10.21 7.84
C ASP A 64 -20.16 -10.55 8.67
N ILE A 65 -19.08 -9.79 8.47
CA ILE A 65 -18.06 -9.62 9.48
C ILE A 65 -18.73 -8.76 10.53
N VAL A 66 -19.33 -9.42 11.51
CA VAL A 66 -19.83 -8.82 12.74
C VAL A 66 -18.65 -8.17 13.45
N ALA A 67 -18.33 -6.94 13.04
CA ALA A 67 -17.55 -6.00 13.82
C ALA A 67 -18.47 -5.55 14.95
N THR A 68 -18.41 -6.23 16.08
CA THR A 68 -18.91 -5.64 17.33
C THR A 68 -18.17 -4.32 17.54
N PRO A 69 -18.87 -3.22 17.90
CA PRO A 69 -18.25 -1.91 18.02
C PRO A 69 -17.18 -1.93 19.11
N LEU A 70 -15.93 -1.67 18.73
CA LEU A 70 -14.83 -1.43 19.68
C LEU A 70 -14.98 -0.02 20.25
N GLU A 71 -15.97 0.16 21.13
CA GLU A 71 -16.00 1.25 22.09
C GLU A 71 -15.55 0.69 23.44
N GLN A 72 -14.38 1.16 23.91
CA GLN A 72 -13.98 1.29 25.30
C GLN A 72 -13.89 0.02 26.18
N SER A 73 -12.67 -0.48 26.37
CA SER A 73 -12.19 -0.78 27.73
C SER A 73 -10.68 -0.98 27.77
N LEU A 74 -10.03 -0.14 28.57
CA LEU A 74 -8.77 -0.44 29.24
C LEU A 74 -8.93 -1.76 29.98
N MET A 75 -8.32 -2.84 29.51
CA MET A 75 -7.77 -3.94 30.31
C MET A 75 -7.09 -4.90 29.33
N LEU A 76 -5.77 -5.03 29.42
CA LEU A 76 -5.11 -6.26 28.95
C LEU A 76 -5.74 -7.45 29.70
N PRO A 77 -5.98 -8.57 29.03
CA PRO A 77 -5.80 -9.85 29.72
C PRO A 77 -4.65 -10.61 29.09
N GLU A 78 -3.60 -10.68 29.89
CA GLU A 78 -2.73 -11.82 30.12
C GLU A 78 -2.98 -13.10 29.30
N CYS A 79 -1.86 -13.67 28.88
CA CYS A 79 -1.57 -15.10 28.89
C CYS A 79 -1.98 -15.91 27.66
N PHE A 80 -0.96 -16.14 26.82
CA PHE A 80 -0.58 -17.47 26.36
C PHE A 80 -1.24 -18.60 27.16
N ASN A 81 -2.05 -19.41 26.49
CA ASN A 81 -2.25 -20.80 26.91
C ASN A 81 -2.26 -21.69 25.67
N PHE A 82 -1.09 -22.20 25.34
CA PHE A 82 -0.95 -23.49 24.67
C PHE A 82 -1.45 -24.56 25.64
N ASN A 83 -2.55 -25.24 25.31
CA ASN A 83 -2.75 -26.66 25.63
C ASN A 83 -3.94 -27.23 24.84
N THR A 84 -3.58 -28.04 23.84
CA THR A 84 -4.15 -29.37 23.55
C THR A 84 -5.63 -29.49 23.18
N ALA A 85 -5.91 -29.39 21.89
CA ALA A 85 -6.57 -30.44 21.10
C ALA A 85 -6.48 -30.10 19.59
N VAL A 86 -5.58 -30.78 18.88
CA VAL A 86 -5.48 -30.75 17.41
C VAL A 86 -6.58 -31.64 16.82
N PRO A 87 -7.25 -31.22 15.74
CA PRO A 87 -7.16 -32.02 14.52
C PRO A 87 -6.45 -31.26 13.40
N GLU A 88 -5.57 -31.98 12.72
CA GLU A 88 -4.69 -31.55 11.65
C GLU A 88 -5.42 -30.81 10.53
N CYS A 89 -4.85 -29.68 10.10
CA CYS A 89 -4.87 -29.34 8.69
C CYS A 89 -3.49 -28.81 8.29
N LEU A 90 -3.05 -29.30 7.14
CA LEU A 90 -1.68 -29.38 6.66
C LEU A 90 -0.88 -28.08 6.66
N ASP A 91 0.38 -28.27 7.02
CA ASP A 91 1.56 -27.44 6.87
C ASP A 91 1.66 -26.73 5.51
N SER A 92 1.89 -25.43 5.53
CA SER A 92 2.57 -24.70 4.46
C SER A 92 3.33 -23.53 5.10
N ASP A 93 4.53 -23.86 5.55
CA ASP A 93 5.61 -22.99 5.99
C ASP A 93 5.84 -21.82 4.99
N PHE A 94 5.51 -20.59 5.41
CA PHE A 94 6.06 -19.38 4.81
C PHE A 94 6.97 -18.66 5.81
N LYS A 95 8.14 -19.24 6.04
CA LYS A 95 9.33 -18.46 6.38
C LYS A 95 9.63 -17.47 5.24
N ILE A 96 9.19 -16.22 5.37
CA ILE A 96 9.74 -15.12 4.57
C ILE A 96 10.55 -14.22 5.51
N LYS A 97 11.84 -14.55 5.51
CA LYS A 97 12.96 -13.72 5.94
C LYS A 97 12.84 -12.33 5.30
N GLU A 98 12.85 -11.32 6.16
CA GLU A 98 13.05 -9.91 5.80
C GLU A 98 14.42 -9.73 5.13
N GLU A 99 14.42 -9.45 3.82
CA GLU A 99 15.56 -8.91 3.07
C GLU A 99 15.01 -8.17 1.83
N PRO A 100 15.44 -6.93 1.54
CA PRO A 100 14.68 -6.00 0.70
C PRO A 100 14.87 -6.31 -0.78
N VAL A 101 13.85 -6.85 -1.43
CA VAL A 101 13.85 -7.02 -2.88
C VAL A 101 13.17 -5.82 -3.54
N ALA A 102 13.96 -5.16 -4.37
CA ALA A 102 13.70 -4.04 -5.25
C ALA A 102 12.24 -3.90 -5.74
N ALA A 103 11.80 -2.63 -5.77
CA ALA A 103 10.67 -2.17 -6.56
C ALA A 103 10.66 -2.84 -7.96
N PRO A 104 9.51 -3.31 -8.46
CA PRO A 104 9.44 -3.65 -9.86
C PRO A 104 9.61 -2.34 -10.65
N LYS A 105 10.76 -2.20 -11.30
CA LYS A 105 10.97 -1.17 -12.31
C LYS A 105 10.00 -1.43 -13.46
N GLY A 106 9.08 -0.51 -13.65
CA GLY A 106 8.40 -0.32 -14.91
C GLY A 106 7.70 1.03 -14.85
N LYS A 107 8.16 2.00 -15.65
CA LYS A 107 7.25 3.04 -16.15
C LYS A 107 6.16 2.27 -16.89
N GLY A 108 5.07 2.00 -16.18
CA GLY A 108 4.19 0.88 -16.46
C GLY A 108 3.41 1.10 -17.73
N SER A 109 3.61 0.21 -18.70
CA SER A 109 2.68 0.08 -19.81
C SER A 109 1.30 -0.34 -19.26
N ALA A 110 0.24 0.06 -19.95
CA ALA A 110 -1.13 -0.27 -19.62
C ALA A 110 -1.30 -1.79 -19.50
N PRO A 111 -2.04 -2.26 -18.48
CA PRO A 111 -2.28 -3.68 -18.29
C PRO A 111 -3.04 -4.28 -19.48
N ARG A 112 -2.57 -5.44 -19.96
CA ARG A 112 -3.20 -6.21 -21.04
C ARG A 112 -3.68 -7.55 -20.51
N TRP A 113 -4.87 -7.55 -19.93
CA TRP A 113 -5.48 -8.75 -19.35
C TRP A 113 -6.31 -9.42 -20.44
N TYR A 114 -5.68 -10.34 -21.17
CA TYR A 114 -6.36 -11.10 -22.20
C TYR A 114 -7.37 -12.06 -21.58
N ILE A 115 -8.45 -12.27 -22.32
CA ILE A 115 -9.53 -13.17 -21.95
C ILE A 115 -9.26 -14.52 -22.60
N SER A 116 -9.60 -15.61 -21.91
CA SER A 116 -9.55 -16.98 -22.41
C SER A 116 -10.84 -17.41 -23.11
N THR A 117 -10.79 -18.53 -23.84
CA THR A 117 -11.99 -19.14 -24.44
C THR A 117 -13.06 -19.45 -23.40
N GLU A 118 -12.65 -19.97 -22.24
CA GLU A 118 -13.58 -20.36 -21.17
C GLU A 118 -14.25 -19.14 -20.55
N GLU A 119 -13.51 -18.06 -20.34
CA GLU A 119 -14.03 -16.79 -19.81
C GLU A 119 -15.01 -16.13 -20.79
N LEU A 120 -14.75 -16.20 -22.10
CA LEU A 120 -15.67 -15.69 -23.11
C LEU A 120 -16.94 -16.55 -23.22
N ASP A 121 -16.80 -17.87 -23.09
CA ASP A 121 -17.93 -18.81 -23.19
C ASP A 121 -18.77 -18.89 -21.92
N SER A 122 -18.23 -18.42 -20.78
CA SER A 122 -18.97 -18.16 -19.56
C SER A 122 -20.02 -17.04 -19.71
N LEU A 123 -19.91 -16.19 -20.73
CA LEU A 123 -20.89 -15.13 -20.96
C LEU A 123 -22.20 -15.69 -21.52
N SER A 124 -23.31 -15.02 -21.19
CA SER A 124 -24.60 -15.37 -21.79
C SER A 124 -24.55 -15.19 -23.31
N SER A 125 -25.30 -16.04 -24.04
CA SER A 125 -25.36 -15.97 -25.51
C SER A 125 -25.76 -14.59 -26.02
N TYR A 126 -26.61 -13.88 -25.26
CA TYR A 126 -27.02 -12.51 -25.53
C TYR A 126 -25.83 -11.53 -25.52
N MET A 127 -24.96 -11.58 -24.50
CA MET A 127 -23.79 -10.69 -24.38
C MET A 127 -22.68 -11.07 -25.37
N ARG A 128 -22.49 -12.37 -25.60
CA ARG A 128 -21.49 -12.86 -26.56
C ARG A 128 -21.86 -12.46 -27.99
N GLY A 129 -23.13 -12.55 -28.37
CA GLY A 129 -23.64 -12.07 -29.66
C GLY A 129 -22.85 -12.57 -30.88
N ARG A 130 -22.00 -11.71 -31.45
CA ARG A 130 -21.07 -12.01 -32.57
C ARG A 130 -19.60 -11.70 -32.23
N LEU A 131 -19.29 -11.55 -30.95
CA LEU A 131 -17.94 -11.35 -30.44
C LEU A 131 -17.15 -12.66 -30.56
N THR A 132 -15.92 -12.54 -31.03
CA THR A 132 -14.94 -13.63 -31.06
C THR A 132 -13.84 -13.31 -30.06
N LEU A 133 -13.18 -14.34 -29.54
CA LEU A 133 -12.05 -14.17 -28.62
C LEU A 133 -10.99 -13.22 -29.19
N GLU A 134 -10.69 -13.40 -30.47
CA GLU A 134 -9.76 -12.56 -31.21
C GLU A 134 -10.18 -11.09 -31.20
N LYS A 135 -11.45 -10.77 -31.50
CA LYS A 135 -11.94 -9.39 -31.50
C LYS A 135 -11.79 -8.74 -30.13
N VAL A 136 -12.13 -9.45 -29.06
CA VAL A 136 -12.04 -8.90 -27.70
C VAL A 136 -10.58 -8.65 -27.31
N ASN A 137 -9.69 -9.60 -27.57
CA ASN A 137 -8.27 -9.46 -27.26
C ASN A 137 -7.56 -8.40 -28.14
N ILE A 138 -8.00 -8.20 -29.39
CA ILE A 138 -7.56 -7.07 -30.22
C ILE A 138 -8.01 -5.74 -29.61
N SER A 139 -9.29 -5.62 -29.22
CA SER A 139 -9.78 -4.38 -28.61
C SER A 139 -9.08 -4.05 -27.28
N ILE A 140 -8.75 -5.05 -26.47
CA ILE A 140 -7.92 -4.87 -25.26
C ILE A 140 -6.55 -4.28 -25.64
N ASN A 141 -5.95 -4.76 -26.72
CA ASN A 141 -4.68 -4.22 -27.21
C ASN A 141 -4.78 -2.79 -27.71
N GLU A 142 -5.85 -2.45 -28.40
CA GLU A 142 -6.11 -1.09 -28.90
C GLU A 142 -6.28 -0.11 -27.74
N VAL A 143 -7.11 -0.46 -26.75
CA VAL A 143 -7.36 0.37 -25.57
C VAL A 143 -6.10 0.53 -24.72
N ALA A 144 -5.33 -0.54 -24.51
CA ALA A 144 -4.06 -0.46 -23.79
C ALA A 144 -3.05 0.45 -24.51
N THR A 145 -2.97 0.37 -25.84
CA THR A 145 -2.08 1.24 -26.64
C THR A 145 -2.52 2.71 -26.57
N TYR A 146 -3.83 2.97 -26.57
CA TYR A 146 -4.36 4.31 -26.35
C TYR A 146 -4.01 4.85 -24.96
N ALA A 147 -4.17 4.02 -23.92
CA ALA A 147 -3.83 4.38 -22.55
C ALA A 147 -2.32 4.64 -22.37
N ASP A 148 -1.45 3.85 -23.01
CA ASP A 148 0.00 4.08 -23.06
C ASP A 148 0.33 5.44 -23.67
N ALA A 149 -0.26 5.76 -24.83
CA ALA A 149 -0.08 7.05 -25.48
C ALA A 149 -0.55 8.20 -24.58
N ASN A 150 -1.70 8.06 -23.91
CA ASN A 150 -2.21 9.08 -23.00
C ASN A 150 -1.30 9.26 -21.77
N ALA A 151 -0.81 8.16 -21.18
CA ALA A 151 0.14 8.20 -20.07
C ALA A 151 1.44 8.93 -20.45
N HIS A 152 1.93 8.73 -21.67
CA HIS A 152 3.08 9.47 -22.21
C HIS A 152 2.80 10.97 -22.34
N LEU A 153 1.63 11.36 -22.81
CA LEU A 153 1.25 12.77 -22.95
C LEU A 153 1.16 13.47 -21.59
N VAL A 154 0.54 12.82 -20.59
CA VAL A 154 0.38 13.36 -19.24
C VAL A 154 1.72 13.41 -18.47
N ALA A 155 2.61 12.44 -18.71
CA ALA A 155 3.92 12.40 -18.04
C ALA A 155 4.96 13.37 -18.62
N CYS A 156 4.77 13.87 -19.84
CA CYS A 156 5.70 14.81 -20.46
C CYS A 156 5.60 16.21 -19.82
N PRO A 157 6.72 16.91 -19.52
CA PRO A 157 6.64 18.27 -18.97
C PRO A 157 6.03 19.27 -19.95
N LYS A 158 5.18 20.19 -19.45
CA LYS A 158 4.48 21.24 -20.22
C LYS A 158 5.32 22.04 -21.21
N LYS A 159 6.62 22.16 -20.93
CA LYS A 159 7.59 22.90 -21.73
C LYS A 159 8.02 22.20 -23.03
N LYS A 160 7.61 20.95 -23.26
CA LYS A 160 8.05 20.14 -24.42
C LYS A 160 6.94 19.73 -25.39
N LEU A 161 5.66 20.04 -25.11
CA LEU A 161 4.57 19.70 -26.02
C LEU A 161 3.94 20.97 -26.58
N SER A 162 3.54 20.92 -27.84
CA SER A 162 2.74 21.97 -28.48
C SER A 162 1.38 22.11 -27.80
N GLU A 163 0.78 23.29 -27.90
CA GLU A 163 -0.53 23.63 -27.30
C GLU A 163 -1.63 22.65 -27.74
N ASP A 164 -1.67 22.29 -29.03
CA ASP A 164 -2.59 21.28 -29.60
C ASP A 164 -2.47 19.89 -28.93
N THR A 165 -1.25 19.51 -28.53
CA THR A 165 -0.98 18.20 -27.90
C THR A 165 -1.42 18.20 -26.43
N TRP A 166 -1.33 19.35 -25.76
CA TRP A 166 -1.79 19.53 -24.38
C TRP A 166 -3.30 19.53 -24.27
N GLU A 167 -4.01 20.21 -25.17
CA GLU A 167 -5.47 20.22 -25.19
C GLU A 167 -6.05 18.82 -25.37
N LYS A 168 -5.45 18.01 -26.26
CA LYS A 168 -5.84 16.61 -26.45
C LYS A 168 -5.65 15.76 -25.18
N ALA A 169 -4.59 16.00 -24.41
CA ALA A 169 -4.36 15.32 -23.14
C ALA A 169 -5.38 15.73 -22.05
N LEU A 170 -5.80 17.00 -22.04
CA LEU A 170 -6.83 17.52 -21.14
C LEU A 170 -8.19 16.87 -21.41
N VAL A 171 -8.60 16.83 -22.69
CA VAL A 171 -9.87 16.19 -23.10
C VAL A 171 -9.86 14.68 -22.81
N SER A 172 -8.73 14.01 -23.03
CA SER A 172 -8.58 12.58 -22.72
C SER A 172 -8.56 12.29 -21.21
N SER A 173 -8.08 13.22 -20.39
CA SER A 173 -8.11 13.06 -18.92
C SER A 173 -9.52 13.20 -18.36
N GLN A 174 -10.37 14.00 -19.02
CA GLN A 174 -11.73 14.29 -18.56
C GLN A 174 -12.74 13.16 -18.84
N HIS A 175 -12.47 12.31 -19.83
CA HIS A 175 -13.31 11.15 -20.18
C HIS A 175 -12.95 9.86 -19.43
N CYS A 176 -11.85 9.85 -18.67
CA CYS A 176 -11.39 8.68 -17.89
C CYS A 176 -11.77 8.74 -16.40
N CYS A 177 -12.47 9.78 -15.93
CA CYS A 177 -12.90 9.95 -14.53
C CYS A 177 -14.42 9.91 -14.40
#